data_AF-A0A3S3S681-F1
#
_entry.id   AF-A0A3S3S681-F1
#
_cell.length_a   1.000
_cell.length_b   1.000
_cell.length_c   1.000
_cell.angle_alpha   90.00
_cell.angle_beta   90.00
_cell.angle_gamma   90.00
#
_symmetry.space_group_name_H-M   'P 1'
#
loop_
_entity.id
_entity.type
_entity.pdbx_description
1 polymer ?
#
loop_
_entity_poly.entity_id
_entity_poly.type
_entity_poly.pdbx_seq_one_letter_code
_entity_poly.pdbx_strand_id
1 'polypeptide(L)' 'GYKTLISQVFDPSDPNIGSDVQFGVTAALTGDFVRHEEPHPTEADSPGPWFSLDYAYAMEPGEAVLPRPPIK' A
#
# COMPACT_ATOMS: atom_id res chain seq x y z
N GLY A 1 9.57 4.45 -20.86
CA GLY A 1 9.57 4.36 -19.40
C GLY A 1 8.16 4.18 -18.90
N TYR A 2 7.93 4.34 -17.60
CA TYR A 2 6.60 4.40 -17.00
C TYR A 2 6.39 5.77 -16.36
N LYS A 3 5.14 6.21 -16.23
CA LYS A 3 4.80 7.40 -15.46
C LYS A 3 5.14 7.21 -13.99
N THR A 4 5.45 8.32 -13.32
CA THR A 4 5.58 8.33 -11.85
C THR A 4 4.23 7.98 -11.23
N LEU A 5 4.17 6.91 -10.45
CA LEU A 5 3.00 6.53 -9.65
C LEU A 5 3.22 6.94 -8.20
N ILE A 6 2.29 7.72 -7.66
CA ILE A 6 2.20 8.03 -6.23
C ILE A 6 0.95 7.31 -5.74
N SER A 7 1.13 6.40 -4.78
CA SER A 7 0.06 5.51 -4.34
C SER A 7 0.22 5.16 -2.86
N GLN A 8 -0.85 4.61 -2.28
CA GLN A 8 -0.95 4.10 -0.91
C GLN A 8 -1.75 2.80 -0.97
N VAL A 9 -1.51 1.88 -0.03
CA VAL A 9 -2.32 0.65 0.12
C VAL A 9 -2.93 0.65 1.52
N PHE A 10 -4.22 0.39 1.60
CA PHE A 10 -5.02 0.47 2.82
C PHE A 10 -5.44 -0.92 3.29
N ASP A 11 -5.53 -1.12 4.60
CA ASP A 11 -6.10 -2.31 5.21
C ASP A 11 -7.64 -2.22 5.11
N PRO A 12 -8.33 -3.17 4.45
CA PRO A 12 -9.78 -3.17 4.33
C PRO A 12 -10.51 -3.36 5.66
N SER A 13 -9.82 -3.80 6.72
CA SER A 13 -10.37 -3.96 8.06
C SER A 13 -10.36 -2.66 8.89
N ASP A 14 -9.75 -1.57 8.40
CA ASP A 14 -9.76 -0.29 9.12
C ASP A 14 -11.21 0.21 9.32
N PRO A 15 -11.61 0.57 10.56
CA PRO A 15 -12.97 1.01 10.85
C PRO A 15 -13.38 2.28 10.09
N ASN A 16 -12.43 3.06 9.59
CA ASN A 16 -12.65 4.29 8.83
C ASN A 16 -12.45 4.11 7.32
N ILE A 17 -12.24 2.88 6.81
CA ILE A 17 -11.92 2.64 5.39
C ILE A 17 -12.95 3.24 4.43
N GLY A 18 -14.23 3.27 4.84
CA GLY A 18 -15.33 3.85 4.05
C GLY A 18 -15.58 5.34 4.27
N SER A 19 -14.86 5.99 5.19
CA SER A 19 -15.08 7.38 5.59
C SER A 19 -13.80 8.21 5.63
N ASP A 20 -12.80 7.83 4.84
CA ASP A 20 -11.56 8.60 4.72
C ASP A 20 -11.84 10.04 4.28
N VAL A 21 -11.46 10.99 5.14
CA VAL A 21 -11.66 12.43 4.93
C VAL A 21 -10.76 13.02 3.85
N GLN A 22 -9.72 12.29 3.42
CA GLN A 22 -8.89 12.66 2.27
C GLN A 22 -9.46 12.14 0.95
N PHE A 23 -10.49 11.29 1.00
CA PHE A 23 -11.12 10.65 -0.16
C PHE A 23 -10.12 9.87 -1.04
N GLY A 24 -9.05 9.34 -0.43
CA GLY A 24 -7.96 8.65 -1.11
C GLY A 24 -8.18 7.15 -1.29
N VAL A 25 -9.10 6.55 -0.53
CA VAL A 25 -9.38 5.11 -0.58
C VAL A 25 -10.19 4.76 -1.83
N THR A 26 -9.73 3.73 -2.55
CA THR A 26 -10.51 3.05 -3.59
C THR A 26 -10.36 1.55 -3.43
N ALA A 27 -11.29 0.75 -3.99
CA ALA A 27 -11.21 -0.71 -3.92
C ALA A 27 -9.92 -1.29 -4.52
N ALA A 28 -9.34 -0.62 -5.52
CA ALA A 28 -8.06 -1.03 -6.10
C ALA A 28 -6.88 -0.82 -5.14
N LEU A 29 -7.01 0.08 -4.16
CA LEU A 29 -5.96 0.44 -3.21
C LEU A 29 -6.09 -0.28 -1.88
N THR A 30 -6.98 -1.27 -1.75
CA THR A 30 -7.06 -2.11 -0.54
C THR A 30 -6.23 -3.37 -0.72
N GLY A 31 -5.39 -3.71 0.27
CA GLY A 31 -4.56 -4.90 0.27
C GLY A 31 -4.92 -5.86 1.40
N ASP A 32 -4.81 -7.17 1.17
CA ASP A 32 -5.06 -8.16 2.21
C ASP A 32 -3.80 -8.34 3.08
N PHE A 33 -3.84 -7.76 4.28
CA PHE A 33 -2.78 -7.89 5.27
C PHE A 33 -2.97 -9.20 6.03
N VAL A 34 -2.31 -10.26 5.56
CA VAL A 34 -2.42 -11.59 6.16
C VAL A 34 -1.56 -11.65 7.41
N ARG A 35 -2.21 -11.94 8.55
CA ARG A 35 -1.54 -12.15 9.82
C ARG A 35 -1.04 -13.59 9.95
N HIS A 36 0.20 -13.73 10.41
CA HIS A 36 0.88 -14.99 10.68
C HIS A 36 1.24 -15.07 12.16
N GLU A 37 1.03 -16.24 12.75
CA GLU A 37 1.34 -16.52 14.16
C GLU A 37 2.59 -17.41 14.30
N GLU A 38 3.02 -18.02 13.21
CA GLU A 38 4.24 -18.80 13.09
C GLU A 38 5.50 -17.93 12.94
N PRO A 39 6.70 -18.46 13.23
CA PRO A 39 7.95 -17.73 13.01
C PRO A 39 8.13 -17.28 11.55
N HIS A 40 8.63 -16.06 11.35
CA HIS A 40 8.88 -15.54 10.00
C HIS A 40 9.89 -16.42 9.24
N PRO A 41 9.62 -16.83 7.99
CA PRO A 41 10.40 -17.85 7.29
C PRO A 41 11.86 -17.46 7.03
N THR A 42 12.16 -16.15 6.94
CA THR A 42 13.52 -15.64 6.71
C THR A 42 14.04 -14.76 7.86
N GLU A 43 13.21 -14.44 8.85
CA GLU A 43 13.57 -13.58 9.98
C GLU A 43 13.19 -14.29 11.28
N ALA A 44 13.88 -15.40 11.55
CA ALA A 44 13.56 -16.30 12.66
C ALA A 44 13.62 -15.62 14.05
N ASP A 45 14.38 -14.54 14.19
CA ASP A 45 14.50 -13.78 15.43
C ASP A 45 13.44 -12.67 15.58
N SER A 46 12.56 -12.49 14.59
CA SER A 46 11.48 -11.51 14.66
C SER A 46 10.45 -11.92 15.70
N PRO A 47 10.23 -11.11 16.77
CA PRO A 47 9.36 -11.51 17.86
C PRO A 47 7.88 -11.26 17.53
N GLY A 48 7.07 -12.29 17.74
CA GLY A 48 5.61 -12.19 17.75
C GLY A 48 4.96 -12.32 16.37
N PRO A 49 3.64 -12.05 16.29
CA PRO A 49 2.89 -12.16 15.06
C PRO A 49 3.37 -11.11 14.05
N TRP A 50 3.38 -11.50 12.77
CA TRP A 50 3.80 -10.65 11.68
C TRP A 50 2.73 -10.62 10.59
N PHE A 51 2.84 -9.66 9.67
CA PHE A 51 1.90 -9.50 8.57
C PHE A 51 2.63 -9.56 7.23
N SER A 52 2.02 -10.20 6.25
CA SER A 52 2.45 -10.17 4.85
C SER A 52 1.43 -9.44 3.99
N LEU A 53 1.91 -8.74 2.96
CA LEU A 53 1.09 -8.13 1.92
C LEU A 53 1.67 -8.52 0.55
N ASP A 54 0.85 -9.14 -0.29
CA ASP A 54 1.11 -9.30 -1.72
C ASP A 54 0.24 -8.29 -2.48
N TYR A 55 0.88 -7.34 -3.15
CA TYR A 55 0.19 -6.27 -3.86
C TYR A 55 0.95 -5.87 -5.13
N ALA A 56 0.27 -5.91 -6.27
CA ALA A 56 0.84 -5.62 -7.57
C ALA A 56 0.42 -4.23 -8.07
N TYR A 57 1.40 -3.37 -8.39
CA TYR A 57 1.15 -2.11 -9.06
C TYR A 57 1.06 -2.29 -10.59
N ALA A 58 -0.03 -1.80 -11.18
CA ALA A 58 -0.15 -1.67 -12.63
C ALA A 58 0.44 -0.33 -13.09
N MET A 59 1.58 -0.38 -13.80
CA MET A 59 2.31 0.82 -14.24
C MET A 59 1.86 1.28 -15.62
N GLU A 60 1.58 2.57 -15.77
CA GLU A 60 1.22 3.17 -17.06
C GLU A 60 2.49 3.56 -17.85
N PRO A 61 2.62 3.18 -19.14
CA PRO A 61 3.72 3.64 -19.98
C PRO A 61 3.79 5.16 -20.07
N GLY A 62 5.00 5.74 -19.99
CA GLY A 62 5.19 7.19 -20.09
C GLY A 62 6.54 7.69 -19.59
N GLU A 63 6.62 9.01 -19.40
CA GLU A 63 7.78 9.70 -18.85
C GLU A 63 7.64 9.84 -17.33
N ALA A 64 8.73 9.58 -16.60
CA ALA A 64 8.80 9.78 -15.16
C ALA A 64 9.06 11.26 -14.85
N VAL A 65 8.04 11.96 -14.39
CA VAL A 65 8.09 13.39 -14.05
C VAL A 65 7.74 13.57 -12.58
N LEU A 66 8.52 14.39 -11.85
CA LEU A 66 8.16 14.82 -10.50
C LEU A 66 7.09 15.91 -10.57
N PRO A 67 5.96 15.80 -9.84
CA PRO A 67 4.95 16.84 -9.83
C PRO A 67 5.52 18.13 -9.23
N ARG A 68 5.11 19.28 -9.78
CA ARG A 68 5.45 20.57 -9.19
C ARG A 68 4.57 20.78 -7.96
N PRO A 69 5.14 21.13 -6.79
CA PRO A 69 4.35 21.41 -5.60
C PRO A 69 3.39 22.58 -5.86
N PRO A 70 2.16 22.53 -5.31
CA PRO A 70 1.12 23.51 -5.61
C PRO A 70 1.35 24.90 -4.99
N ILE A 71 2.24 25.01 -3.99
CA ILE A 71 2.53 26.27 -3.26
C ILE A 71 4.06 26.44 -3.15
N LYS A 72 4.53 27.68 -3.26
CA LYS A 72 5.93 28.11 -3.05
C LYS A 72 6.11 28.76 -1.69
#